data_AF-A0A533Y9Z8-F1
#
_entry.id   AF-A0A533Y9Z8-F1
#
_cell.length_a   1.000
_cell.length_b   1.000
_cell.length_c   1.000
_cell.angle_alpha   90.00
_cell.angle_beta   90.00
_cell.angle_gamma   90.00
#
_symmetry.space_group_name_H-M   'P 1'
#
loop_
_entity.id
_entity.type
_entity.pdbx_description
1 polymer ?
#
loop_
_entity_poly.entity_id
_entity_poly.type
_entity_poly.pdbx_seq_one_letter_code
_entity_poly.pdbx_strand_id
1 'polypeptide(L)'
;MDILPFWRTCFAVIYCFQLFEKREDSGKLLHLRQSISSRVLAGSWVLLSVLSILPDPYWLVTLLSIVFLVPVQQQINRINEQLVPGHDPNKHFTAWNLMAVVVGGSVFVLVLIGTFVVRR
;
A
#
# COMPACT_ATOMS: atom_id res chain seq x y z
N MET A 1 -15.93 10.10 6.48
CA MET A 1 -15.64 9.08 7.51
C MET A 1 -14.49 9.62 8.33
N ASP A 2 -14.82 10.44 9.33
CA ASP A 2 -13.86 11.02 10.27
C ASP A 2 -13.55 9.99 11.34
N ILE A 3 -12.49 9.22 11.11
CA ILE A 3 -11.96 8.29 12.10
C ILE A 3 -10.57 8.75 12.51
N LEU A 4 -10.30 8.68 13.81
CA LEU A 4 -9.00 9.03 14.35
C LEU A 4 -7.91 8.14 13.71
N PRO A 5 -6.75 8.71 13.30
CA PRO A 5 -5.68 7.98 12.61
C PRO A 5 -5.23 6.71 13.36
N PHE A 6 -5.34 6.74 14.69
CA PHE A 6 -4.98 5.64 15.57
C PHE A 6 -5.79 4.36 15.31
N TRP A 7 -7.12 4.46 15.30
CA TRP A 7 -7.98 3.29 15.09
C TRP A 7 -7.82 2.71 13.69
N ARG A 8 -7.53 3.57 12.70
CA ARG A 8 -7.23 3.16 11.34
C ARG A 8 -6.00 2.23 11.26
N THR A 9 -4.99 2.47 12.09
CA THR A 9 -3.81 1.62 12.16
C THR A 9 -4.09 0.32 12.90
N CYS A 10 -4.79 0.36 14.04
CA CYS A 10 -5.12 -0.84 14.83
C CYS A 10 -5.98 -1.84 14.05
N PHE A 11 -6.90 -1.36 13.22
CA PHE A 11 -7.75 -2.21 12.39
C PHE A 11 -7.44 -2.06 10.89
N ALA A 12 -6.17 -1.86 10.54
CA ALA A 12 -5.74 -1.65 9.15
C ALA A 12 -6.30 -2.71 8.19
N VAL A 13 -6.35 -3.98 8.63
CA VAL A 13 -6.97 -5.07 7.86
C VAL A 13 -8.43 -4.78 7.53
N ILE A 14 -9.25 -4.44 8.53
CA ILE A 14 -10.69 -4.16 8.35
C ILE A 14 -10.89 -2.94 7.43
N TYR A 15 -10.09 -1.89 7.60
CA TYR A 15 -10.19 -0.69 6.76
C TYR A 15 -9.70 -0.91 5.33
N CYS A 16 -8.68 -1.74 5.12
CA CYS A 16 -8.24 -2.11 3.76
C CYS A 16 -9.36 -2.83 3.01
N PHE A 17 -10.08 -3.74 3.68
CA PHE A 17 -11.27 -4.38 3.09
C PHE A 17 -12.33 -3.35 2.70
N GLN A 18 -12.73 -2.47 3.62
CA GLN A 18 -13.73 -1.42 3.34
C GLN A 18 -13.30 -0.47 2.22
N LEU A 19 -12.01 -0.11 2.16
CA LEU A 19 -11.46 0.74 1.12
C LEU A 19 -11.54 0.06 -0.25
N PHE A 20 -11.18 -1.23 -0.32
CA PHE A 20 -11.18 -1.96 -1.59
C PHE A 20 -12.61 -2.23 -2.08
N GLU A 21 -13.55 -2.54 -1.18
CA GLU A 21 -14.98 -2.63 -1.52
C GLU A 21 -15.53 -1.31 -2.02
N LYS A 22 -15.28 -0.21 -1.31
CA LYS A 22 -15.72 1.13 -1.72
C LYS A 22 -15.18 1.52 -3.10
N ARG A 23 -13.92 1.17 -3.40
CA ARG A 23 -13.32 1.33 -4.72
C ARG A 23 -14.09 0.52 -5.77
N GLU A 24 -14.46 -0.71 -5.44
CA GLU A 24 -15.16 -1.57 -6.38
C GLU A 24 -16.57 -1.08 -6.70
N ASP A 25 -17.32 -0.62 -5.70
CA ASP A 25 -18.65 -0.03 -5.89
C ASP A 25 -18.56 1.27 -6.71
N SER A 26 -17.63 2.15 -6.37
CA SER A 26 -17.40 3.40 -7.12
C SER A 26 -16.97 3.14 -8.56
N GLY A 27 -16.11 2.14 -8.79
CA GLY A 27 -15.68 1.73 -10.12
C GLY A 27 -16.80 1.12 -10.96
N LYS A 28 -17.72 0.35 -10.35
CA LYS A 28 -18.90 -0.20 -11.02
C LYS A 28 -19.87 0.91 -11.45
N LEU A 29 -20.12 1.89 -10.58
CA LEU A 29 -20.97 3.06 -10.88
C LEU A 29 -20.42 3.89 -12.06
N LEU A 30 -19.11 3.97 -12.19
CA LEU A 30 -18.42 4.72 -13.25
C LEU A 30 -18.08 3.87 -14.49
N HIS A 31 -18.57 2.62 -14.56
CA HIS A 31 -18.26 1.66 -15.65
C HIS A 31 -16.75 1.47 -15.93
N LEU A 32 -15.91 1.66 -14.91
CA LEU A 32 -14.47 1.50 -15.04
C LEU A 32 -14.08 0.01 -14.97
N ARG A 33 -13.28 -0.45 -15.94
CA ARG A 33 -12.74 -1.82 -15.94
C ARG A 33 -11.84 -2.03 -14.74
N GLN A 34 -12.23 -2.94 -13.85
CA GLN A 34 -11.41 -3.35 -12.72
C GLN A 34 -10.38 -4.37 -13.19
N SER A 35 -9.11 -4.13 -12.86
CA SER A 35 -8.02 -5.05 -13.20
C SER A 35 -8.02 -6.29 -12.30
N ILE A 36 -8.37 -6.13 -11.02
CA ILE A 36 -8.31 -7.19 -9.99
C ILE A 36 -9.46 -6.99 -8.99
N SER A 37 -10.11 -8.10 -8.60
CA SER A 37 -11.16 -8.10 -7.58
C SER A 37 -10.62 -7.65 -6.22
N SER A 38 -11.42 -6.86 -5.51
CA SER A 38 -11.08 -6.29 -4.20
C SER A 38 -10.77 -7.34 -3.16
N ARG A 39 -11.46 -8.50 -3.23
CA ARG A 39 -11.23 -9.64 -2.33
C ARG A 39 -9.86 -10.27 -2.53
N VAL A 40 -9.38 -10.38 -3.78
CA VAL A 40 -8.06 -10.93 -4.09
C VAL A 40 -6.96 -9.98 -3.64
N LEU A 41 -7.14 -8.67 -3.85
CA LEU A 41 -6.19 -7.65 -3.38
C LEU A 41 -6.10 -7.62 -1.85
N ALA A 42 -7.25 -7.61 -1.15
CA ALA A 42 -7.27 -7.65 0.31
C ALA A 42 -6.67 -8.93 0.86
N GLY A 43 -7.08 -10.09 0.34
CA GLY A 43 -6.55 -11.38 0.78
C GLY A 43 -5.03 -11.48 0.60
N SER A 44 -4.51 -11.04 -0.54
CA SER A 44 -3.06 -11.08 -0.82
C SER A 44 -2.28 -10.10 0.06
N TRP A 45 -2.81 -8.89 0.27
CA TRP A 45 -2.19 -7.90 1.14
C TRP A 45 -2.17 -8.36 2.61
N VAL A 46 -3.27 -8.91 3.11
CA VAL A 46 -3.36 -9.45 4.48
C VAL A 46 -2.42 -10.64 4.65
N LEU A 47 -2.41 -11.58 3.70
CA LEU A 47 -1.54 -12.74 3.74
C LEU A 47 -0.07 -12.30 3.88
N LEU A 48 0.40 -11.43 2.98
CA LEU A 48 1.78 -10.92 3.04
C LEU A 48 2.06 -10.08 4.28
N SER A 49 1.08 -9.36 4.79
CA SER A 49 1.24 -8.61 6.05
C SER A 49 1.46 -9.55 7.23
N VAL A 50 0.74 -10.66 7.31
CA VAL A 50 0.90 -11.68 8.37
C VAL A 50 2.27 -12.35 8.30
N LEU A 51 2.90 -12.43 7.12
CA LEU A 51 4.25 -12.97 6.95
C LEU A 51 5.34 -12.15 7.68
N SER A 52 5.00 -10.99 8.27
CA SER A 52 5.93 -10.26 9.14
C SER A 52 6.32 -11.01 10.41
N ILE A 53 5.56 -12.04 10.80
CA ILE A 53 5.88 -12.88 11.96
C ILE A 53 7.02 -13.89 11.69
N LEU A 54 7.42 -14.06 10.42
CA LEU A 54 8.47 -15.00 10.07
C LEU A 54 9.83 -14.57 10.68
N PRO A 55 10.68 -15.53 11.04
CA PRO A 55 12.02 -15.22 11.53
C PRO A 55 12.86 -14.54 10.45
N ASP A 56 13.89 -13.82 10.87
CA ASP A 56 14.90 -13.28 9.97
C ASP A 56 15.51 -14.39 9.09
N PRO A 57 15.76 -14.14 7.78
CA PRO A 57 15.48 -12.91 7.00
C PRO A 57 14.10 -12.91 6.33
N TYR A 58 13.27 -13.92 6.57
CA TYR A 58 12.08 -14.20 5.78
C TYR A 58 10.96 -13.16 5.95
N TRP A 59 10.98 -12.37 7.03
CA TRP A 59 10.06 -11.24 7.19
C TRP A 59 10.15 -10.24 6.03
N LEU A 60 11.27 -10.15 5.30
CA LEU A 60 11.41 -9.24 4.15
C LEU A 60 10.33 -9.46 3.07
N VAL A 61 9.74 -10.64 3.01
CA VAL A 61 8.62 -10.95 2.10
C VAL A 61 7.39 -10.08 2.37
N THR A 62 7.18 -9.59 3.60
CA THR A 62 6.07 -8.66 3.90
C THR A 62 6.16 -7.35 3.11
N LEU A 63 7.36 -6.92 2.69
CA LEU A 63 7.54 -5.72 1.86
C LEU A 63 6.87 -5.84 0.48
N LEU A 64 6.68 -7.07 -0.03
CA LEU A 64 5.95 -7.29 -1.29
C LEU A 64 4.46 -6.94 -1.17
N SER A 65 3.91 -6.81 0.05
CA SER A 65 2.52 -6.39 0.25
C SER A 65 2.21 -5.05 -0.41
N ILE A 66 3.20 -4.15 -0.50
CA ILE A 66 3.07 -2.83 -1.13
C ILE A 66 2.66 -2.94 -2.60
N VAL A 67 3.08 -4.00 -3.31
CA VAL A 67 2.73 -4.22 -4.72
C VAL A 67 1.21 -4.33 -4.92
N PHE A 68 0.50 -4.89 -3.95
CA PHE A 68 -0.96 -5.03 -4.01
C PHE A 68 -1.70 -3.70 -3.77
N LEU A 69 -1.03 -2.68 -3.22
CA LEU A 69 -1.59 -1.34 -3.06
C LEU A 69 -1.46 -0.49 -4.34
N VAL A 70 -0.49 -0.80 -5.22
CA VAL A 70 -0.30 -0.08 -6.49
C VAL A 70 -1.55 -0.08 -7.39
N PRO A 71 -2.18 -1.24 -7.73
CA PRO A 71 -3.38 -1.24 -8.57
C PRO A 71 -4.59 -0.58 -7.88
N VAL A 72 -4.63 -0.59 -6.54
CA VAL A 72 -5.67 0.13 -5.78
C VAL A 72 -5.51 1.63 -6.00
N GLN A 73 -4.31 2.17 -5.82
CA GLN A 73 -4.02 3.59 -6.03
C GLN A 73 -4.29 4.03 -7.47
N GLN A 74 -3.89 3.23 -8.46
CA GLN A 74 -4.15 3.52 -9.87
C GLN A 74 -5.65 3.63 -10.17
N GLN A 75 -6.46 2.73 -9.60
CA GLN A 75 -7.90 2.77 -9.79
C GLN A 75 -8.54 3.97 -9.09
N ILE A 76 -8.09 4.32 -7.89
CA ILE A 76 -8.55 5.53 -7.19
C ILE A 76 -8.23 6.78 -7.99
N ASN A 77 -7.02 6.88 -8.55
CA ASN A 77 -6.64 8.01 -9.40
C ASN A 77 -7.56 8.13 -10.63
N ARG A 78 -7.93 7.01 -11.29
CA ARG A 78 -8.88 7.01 -12.41
C ARG A 78 -10.29 7.44 -11.99
N ILE A 79 -10.76 7.00 -10.82
CA ILE A 79 -12.05 7.42 -10.26
C ILE A 79 -12.02 8.93 -9.99
N ASN A 80 -10.95 9.43 -9.37
CA ASN A 80 -10.80 10.85 -9.06
C ASN A 80 -10.71 11.72 -10.32
N GLU A 81 -10.02 11.27 -11.38
CA GLU A 81 -9.97 11.99 -12.66
C GLU A 81 -11.37 12.18 -13.28
N GLN A 82 -12.29 11.23 -13.09
CA GLN A 82 -13.66 11.33 -13.59
C GLN A 82 -14.58 12.16 -12.69
N LEU A 83 -14.45 12.02 -11.36
CA LEU A 83 -15.30 12.73 -10.40
C LEU A 83 -14.86 14.17 -10.15
N VAL A 84 -13.56 14.45 -10.24
CA VAL A 84 -12.95 15.75 -9.98
C VAL A 84 -11.94 16.05 -11.11
N PRO A 85 -12.39 16.64 -12.22
CA PRO A 85 -11.51 17.02 -13.32
C PRO A 85 -10.39 17.93 -12.83
N GLY A 86 -9.13 17.57 -13.10
CA GLY A 86 -7.96 18.34 -12.66
C GLY A 86 -7.42 17.98 -11.26
N HIS A 87 -7.92 16.90 -10.64
CA HIS A 87 -7.33 16.37 -9.41
C HIS A 87 -5.84 16.03 -9.60
N ASP A 88 -4.97 16.54 -8.74
CA ASP A 88 -3.53 16.24 -8.78
C ASP A 88 -3.26 14.83 -8.24
N PRO A 89 -2.79 13.87 -9.08
CA PRO A 89 -2.46 12.52 -8.67
C PRO A 89 -1.13 12.42 -7.88
N ASN A 90 -0.52 13.55 -7.50
CA ASN A 90 0.75 13.63 -6.77
C ASN A 90 1.88 12.90 -7.51
N LYS A 91 2.02 13.17 -8.81
CA LYS A 91 3.02 12.53 -9.69
C LYS A 91 4.44 13.08 -9.51
N HIS A 92 4.61 14.19 -8.79
CA HIS A 92 5.87 14.89 -8.67
C HIS A 92 6.60 14.55 -7.37
N PHE A 93 7.90 14.27 -7.47
CA PHE A 93 8.75 14.15 -6.30
C PHE A 93 9.23 15.54 -5.87
N THR A 94 9.04 15.85 -4.59
CA THR A 94 9.66 17.02 -3.98
C THR A 94 11.09 16.70 -3.54
N ALA A 95 11.91 17.72 -3.29
CA ALA A 95 13.25 17.54 -2.74
C ALA A 95 13.23 16.77 -1.40
N TRP A 96 12.19 16.99 -0.58
CA TRP A 96 11.98 16.26 0.67
C TRP A 96 11.70 14.77 0.44
N ASN A 97 10.88 14.43 -0.57
CA ASN A 97 10.62 13.04 -0.91
C ASN A 97 11.92 12.34 -1.33
N LEU A 98 12.74 13.00 -2.15
CA LEU A 98 14.02 12.45 -2.58
C LEU A 98 14.98 12.25 -1.39
N MET A 99 15.10 13.25 -0.52
CA MET A 99 15.94 13.17 0.67
C MET A 99 15.50 12.01 1.59
N ALA A 100 14.19 11.86 1.82
CA ALA A 100 13.64 10.76 2.60
C ALA A 100 13.96 9.38 1.99
N VAL A 101 13.88 9.26 0.65
CA VAL A 101 14.25 8.03 -0.07
C VAL A 101 15.73 7.72 0.09
N VAL A 102 16.61 8.71 -0.03
CA VAL A 102 18.08 8.51 0.12
C VAL A 102 18.43 8.08 1.55
N VAL A 103 17.94 8.79 2.55
CA VAL A 103 18.23 8.50 3.96
C VAL A 103 17.61 7.17 4.38
N GLY A 104 16.31 7.00 4.11
CA GLY A 104 15.57 5.78 4.43
C GLY A 104 16.11 4.56 3.71
N GLY A 105 16.47 4.69 2.43
CA GLY A 105 17.11 3.63 1.65
C GLY A 105 18.47 3.23 2.19
N SER A 106 19.28 4.21 2.61
CA SER A 106 20.61 3.94 3.22
C SER A 106 20.47 3.17 4.55
N VAL A 107 19.54 3.59 5.42
CA VAL A 107 19.23 2.88 6.66
C VAL A 107 18.70 1.47 6.36
N PHE A 108 17.85 1.33 5.35
CA PHE A 108 17.30 0.04 4.95
C PHE A 108 18.39 -0.93 4.47
N VAL A 109 19.39 -0.45 3.71
CA VAL A 109 20.55 -1.25 3.32
C VAL A 109 21.33 -1.73 4.55
N LEU A 110 21.53 -0.88 5.56
CA LEU A 110 22.17 -1.27 6.82
C LEU A 110 21.36 -2.34 7.56
N VAL A 111 20.02 -2.22 7.57
CA VAL A 111 19.14 -3.26 8.14
C VAL A 111 19.34 -4.58 7.41
N LEU A 112 19.37 -4.59 6.07
CA LEU A 112 19.63 -5.81 5.29
C LEU A 112 20.99 -6.42 5.66
N ILE A 113 22.05 -5.62 5.71
CA ILE A 113 23.38 -6.11 6.12
C ILE A 113 23.30 -6.72 7.52
N GLY A 114 22.67 -6.04 8.49
CA GLY A 114 22.48 -6.56 9.84
C GLY A 114 21.73 -7.90 9.88
N THR A 115 20.62 -8.00 9.14
CA THR A 115 19.80 -9.22 9.08
C THR A 115 20.57 -10.41 8.49
N PHE A 116 21.43 -10.21 7.49
CA PHE A 116 22.15 -11.31 6.82
C PHE A 116 23.56 -11.60 7.36
N VAL A 117 24.26 -10.59 7.90
CA VAL A 117 25.67 -10.70 8.32
C VAL A 117 25.80 -10.92 9.84
N VAL A 118 25.00 -10.23 10.65
CA VAL A 118 25.12 -10.30 12.12
C VAL A 118 24.41 -11.53 12.70
N ARG A 119 23.40 -12.07 11.98
CA ARG A 119 22.57 -13.21 12.42
C ARG A 119 22.88 -14.53 11.71
N ARG A 120 24.07 -14.66 11.10
CA ARG A 120 24.67 -15.97 10.75
C ARG A 120 25.62 -16.41 11.86
#